data_AF-A0A4P6ZIJ6-F1
#
_entry.id   AF-A0A4P6ZIJ6-F1
#
_cell.length_a   1.000
_cell.length_b   1.000
_cell.length_c   1.000
_cell.angle_alpha   90.00
_cell.angle_beta   90.00
_cell.angle_gamma   90.00
#
_symmetry.space_group_name_H-M   'P 1'
#
loop_
_entity.id
_entity.type
_entity.pdbx_description
1 polymer ?
#
loop_
_entity_poly.entity_id
_entity_poly.type
_entity_poly.pdbx_seq_one_letter_code
_entity_poly.pdbx_strand_id
1 'polypeptide(L)'
;MRDRRKGGLSHEIYEEFIDSIKSLPPLHLIQQSDFLIFEKFKLSDISETDHQNLIKEVMRRGILDSKKCWHPDANTDTCNLDENGNIVISAAHSLQNNGILSTIAEHGHVMSYAFDKSEIEGSRLGRNLASIFWGFCNKHDAIFYPIETNPYNNTAEQNFLFAYRAFVVSSHKKLEVSTWINYGEQSENDILQNKKIFDDAILNKNYSVIKTEVIELELFYPIAVSSSFYLDYDFNGNLIPHSDDRMEDIYITLFPTANNKTLFLVSYFEQDSHLYKNLVTQLKERDNLKSDISILIAAHTENVYFNPIYYKTFIDQHSEDILKLIHETQFDFARIDENGNVTNNISLTPNNYLNNIYNVNFFGY
;
A
#
# COMPACT_ATOMS: atom_id res chain seq x y z
N MET A 1 13.51 30.17 -6.63
CA MET A 1 12.90 31.44 -6.13
C MET A 1 11.39 31.47 -6.43
N ARG A 2 10.59 30.69 -5.70
CA ARG A 2 9.12 30.85 -5.53
C ARG A 2 8.64 30.00 -4.34
N ASP A 3 9.44 29.93 -3.29
CA ASP A 3 9.15 29.18 -2.06
C ASP A 3 8.43 30.12 -1.06
N ARG A 4 7.31 30.70 -1.51
CA ARG A 4 6.61 31.73 -0.74
C ARG A 4 5.70 31.08 0.31
N ARG A 5 6.19 31.04 1.55
CA ARG A 5 5.53 31.59 2.75
C ARG A 5 4.08 31.16 3.01
N LYS A 6 3.76 29.86 2.99
CA LYS A 6 2.47 29.38 3.48
C LYS A 6 2.72 28.23 4.46
N GLY A 7 2.33 28.41 5.71
CA GLY A 7 2.52 27.43 6.79
C GLY A 7 3.72 27.57 7.72
N GLY A 8 4.45 28.69 7.69
CA GLY A 8 5.51 28.97 8.67
C GLY A 8 6.83 28.20 8.49
N LEU A 9 6.84 27.07 7.78
CA LEU A 9 8.04 26.30 7.45
C LEU A 9 8.82 26.95 6.29
N SER A 10 9.88 27.68 6.64
CA SER A 10 10.87 28.20 5.69
C SER A 10 11.88 27.10 5.32
N HIS A 11 12.56 27.28 4.18
CA HIS A 11 13.70 26.42 3.80
C HIS A 11 14.76 26.34 4.92
N GLU A 12 14.90 27.40 5.72
CA GLU A 12 15.88 27.50 6.80
C GLU A 12 15.55 26.60 8.00
N ILE A 13 14.26 26.35 8.29
CA ILE A 13 13.83 25.55 9.44
C ILE A 13 13.35 24.14 9.06
N TYR A 14 13.24 23.85 7.76
CA TYR A 14 12.69 22.58 7.28
C TYR A 14 13.54 21.36 7.67
N GLU A 15 14.86 21.44 7.50
CA GLU A 15 15.74 20.32 7.87
C GLU A 15 15.65 20.02 9.37
N GLU A 16 15.68 21.05 10.21
CA GLU A 16 15.50 20.91 11.65
C GLU A 16 14.12 20.31 12.01
N PHE A 17 13.07 20.68 11.27
CA PHE A 17 11.73 20.13 11.44
C PHE A 17 11.66 18.63 11.12
N ILE A 18 12.26 18.20 10.02
CA ILE A 18 12.34 16.79 9.65
C ILE A 18 13.19 16.01 10.66
N ASP A 19 14.31 16.57 11.12
CA ASP A 19 15.13 15.93 12.15
C ASP A 19 14.36 15.76 13.47
N SER A 20 13.52 16.75 13.85
CA SER A 20 12.62 16.61 14.98
C SER A 20 11.59 15.49 14.77
N ILE A 21 10.99 15.36 13.59
CA ILE A 21 10.09 14.24 13.28
C ILE A 21 10.82 12.90 13.41
N LYS A 22 12.02 12.77 12.84
CA LYS A 22 12.82 11.53 12.90
C LYS A 22 13.28 11.18 14.32
N SER A 23 13.36 12.17 15.21
CA SER A 23 13.70 11.96 16.62
C SER A 23 12.55 11.43 17.47
N LEU A 24 11.32 11.39 16.93
CA LEU A 24 10.18 10.79 17.62
C LEU A 24 10.41 9.29 17.81
N PRO A 25 9.94 8.73 18.93
CA PRO A 25 9.93 7.29 19.11
C PRO A 25 9.08 6.62 18.00
N PRO A 26 9.24 5.31 17.78
CA PRO A 26 8.38 4.56 16.89
C PRO A 26 6.90 4.83 17.16
N LEU A 27 6.08 4.82 16.11
CA LEU A 27 4.67 5.22 16.13
C LEU A 27 3.85 4.47 17.19
N HIS A 28 4.19 3.21 17.47
CA HIS A 28 3.52 2.40 18.49
C HIS A 28 3.96 2.71 19.94
N LEU A 29 4.99 3.53 20.14
CA LEU A 29 5.52 3.97 21.43
C LEU A 29 5.30 5.47 21.69
N ILE A 30 4.79 6.21 20.70
CA ILE A 30 4.67 7.67 20.77
C ILE A 30 3.62 8.11 21.80
N GLN A 31 3.97 9.13 22.59
CA GLN A 31 3.14 9.73 23.61
C GLN A 31 2.83 11.19 23.29
N GLN A 32 1.78 11.74 23.91
CA GLN A 32 1.41 13.15 23.69
C GLN A 32 2.54 14.12 24.06
N SER A 33 3.35 13.79 25.07
CA SER A 33 4.51 14.58 25.50
C SER A 33 5.64 14.64 24.47
N ASP A 34 5.76 13.64 23.59
CA ASP A 34 6.83 13.61 22.59
C ASP A 34 6.65 14.72 21.55
N PHE A 35 5.41 15.19 21.34
CA PHE A 35 5.13 16.30 20.43
C PHE A 35 5.58 17.67 20.96
N LEU A 36 6.01 17.78 22.22
CA LEU A 36 6.56 19.04 22.78
C LEU A 36 7.80 19.54 22.02
N ILE A 37 8.55 18.63 21.37
CA ILE A 37 9.70 18.99 20.54
C ILE A 37 9.34 19.94 19.39
N PHE A 38 8.05 20.00 19.01
CA PHE A 38 7.57 20.85 17.93
C PHE A 38 7.21 22.28 18.38
N GLU A 39 7.12 22.57 19.68
CA GLU A 39 6.77 23.91 20.19
C GLU A 39 7.71 25.00 19.66
N LYS A 40 8.99 24.66 19.47
CA LYS A 40 10.00 25.58 18.92
C LYS A 40 9.68 26.09 17.51
N PHE A 41 8.92 25.34 16.72
CA PHE A 41 8.52 25.73 15.36
C PHE A 41 7.28 26.64 15.35
N LYS A 42 6.58 26.80 16.47
CA LYS A 42 5.38 27.66 16.61
C LYS A 42 4.29 27.33 15.57
N LEU A 43 4.08 26.04 15.32
CA LEU A 43 3.10 25.52 14.35
C LEU A 43 1.72 25.23 14.98
N SER A 44 1.53 25.52 16.27
CA SER A 44 0.28 25.24 16.99
C SER A 44 -0.92 26.08 16.55
N ASP A 45 -0.69 27.27 15.96
CA ASP A 45 -1.73 28.24 15.62
C ASP A 45 -1.77 28.57 14.10
N ILE A 46 -1.49 27.60 13.24
CA ILE A 46 -1.55 27.79 11.78
C ILE A 46 -2.97 27.66 11.25
N SER A 47 -3.28 28.35 10.14
CA SER A 47 -4.57 28.19 9.47
C SER A 47 -4.70 26.80 8.82
N GLU A 48 -5.93 26.35 8.55
CA GLU A 48 -6.18 25.08 7.86
C GLU A 48 -5.54 25.05 6.47
N THR A 49 -5.59 26.16 5.73
CA THR A 49 -4.91 26.30 4.43
C THR A 49 -3.40 26.18 4.56
N ASP A 50 -2.84 26.73 5.62
CA ASP A 50 -1.40 26.65 5.91
C ASP A 50 -0.97 25.23 6.27
N HIS A 51 -1.75 24.54 7.10
CA HIS A 51 -1.57 23.12 7.41
C HIS A 51 -1.58 22.25 6.14
N GLN A 52 -2.55 22.46 5.24
CA GLN A 52 -2.61 21.73 3.97
C GLN A 52 -1.39 21.97 3.09
N ASN A 53 -0.88 23.20 3.02
CA ASN A 53 0.32 23.50 2.23
C ASN A 53 1.57 22.85 2.83
N LEU A 54 1.67 22.86 4.17
CA LEU A 54 2.75 22.19 4.90
C LEU A 54 2.76 20.68 4.62
N ILE A 55 1.62 20.02 4.86
CA ILE A 55 1.49 18.57 4.66
C ILE A 55 1.78 18.16 3.21
N LYS A 56 1.35 18.97 2.23
CA LYS A 56 1.70 18.77 0.81
C LYS A 56 3.20 18.87 0.55
N GLU A 57 3.90 19.80 1.19
CA GLU A 57 5.35 19.98 1.01
C GLU A 57 6.14 18.84 1.65
N VAL A 58 5.75 18.41 2.85
CA VAL A 58 6.31 17.23 3.54
C VAL A 58 6.14 15.99 2.65
N MET A 59 4.93 15.73 2.17
CA MET A 59 4.65 14.63 1.24
C MET A 59 5.48 14.71 -0.05
N ARG A 60 5.55 15.89 -0.67
CA ARG A 60 6.31 16.10 -1.91
C ARG A 60 7.79 15.75 -1.73
N ARG A 61 8.37 16.06 -0.57
CA ARG A 61 9.79 15.79 -0.29
C ARG A 61 10.04 14.32 0.01
N GLY A 62 9.20 13.62 0.79
CA GLY A 62 9.38 12.17 0.93
C GLY A 62 9.19 11.40 -0.38
N ILE A 63 8.32 11.88 -1.29
CA ILE A 63 8.24 11.35 -2.66
C ILE A 63 9.55 11.57 -3.43
N LEU A 64 10.25 12.70 -3.23
CA LEU A 64 11.53 12.95 -3.89
C LEU A 64 12.67 12.11 -3.30
N ASP A 65 12.73 11.99 -1.98
CA ASP A 65 13.81 11.30 -1.26
C ASP A 65 13.73 9.77 -1.44
N SER A 66 12.53 9.23 -1.64
CA SER A 66 12.30 7.80 -1.83
C SER A 66 12.48 7.32 -3.27
N LYS A 67 12.68 8.22 -4.25
CA LYS A 67 12.82 7.85 -5.67
C LYS A 67 14.00 6.92 -5.86
N LYS A 68 13.72 5.71 -6.32
CA LYS A 68 14.74 4.72 -6.64
C LYS A 68 14.20 3.71 -7.64
N CYS A 69 15.10 3.05 -8.36
CA CYS A 69 14.71 1.92 -9.19
C CYS A 69 14.82 0.64 -8.35
N TRP A 70 13.72 -0.10 -8.21
CA TRP A 70 13.65 -1.30 -7.36
C TRP A 70 14.19 -2.56 -8.02
N HIS A 71 14.43 -2.53 -9.32
CA HIS A 71 14.98 -3.65 -10.08
C HIS A 71 16.37 -4.04 -9.53
N PRO A 72 16.67 -5.33 -9.32
CA PRO A 72 17.93 -5.76 -8.70
C PRO A 72 19.17 -5.37 -9.50
N ASP A 73 19.08 -5.35 -10.84
CA ASP A 73 20.18 -4.88 -11.68
C ASP A 73 20.36 -3.36 -11.68
N ALA A 74 19.53 -2.57 -10.97
CA ALA A 74 19.55 -1.11 -11.06
C ALA A 74 20.89 -0.52 -10.60
N ASN A 75 21.64 0.07 -11.53
CA ASN A 75 22.85 0.85 -11.29
C ASN A 75 23.05 1.86 -12.43
N THR A 76 24.15 2.60 -12.42
CA THR A 76 24.44 3.62 -13.43
C THR A 76 24.65 3.06 -14.84
N ASP A 77 25.00 1.78 -14.97
CA ASP A 77 25.25 1.14 -16.27
C ASP A 77 23.97 0.53 -16.87
N THR A 78 22.99 0.19 -16.03
CA THR A 78 21.76 -0.51 -16.44
C THR A 78 20.55 0.40 -16.49
N CYS A 79 20.51 1.49 -15.72
CA CYS A 79 19.42 2.45 -15.72
C CYS A 79 19.60 3.57 -16.76
N ASN A 80 18.53 4.33 -17.00
CA ASN A 80 18.62 5.60 -17.72
C ASN A 80 19.23 6.68 -16.83
N LEU A 81 20.10 7.52 -17.39
CA LEU A 81 20.78 8.61 -16.67
C LEU A 81 20.35 9.99 -17.19
N ASP A 82 20.43 11.01 -16.33
CA ASP A 82 20.32 12.41 -16.71
C ASP A 82 21.68 12.96 -17.19
N GLU A 83 21.71 14.23 -17.58
CA GLU A 83 22.93 14.92 -18.03
C GLU A 83 24.05 14.99 -16.98
N ASN A 84 23.71 14.79 -15.70
CA ASN A 84 24.63 14.80 -14.57
C ASN A 84 25.05 13.38 -14.13
N GLY A 85 24.59 12.34 -14.82
CA GLY A 85 24.90 10.95 -14.51
C GLY A 85 24.04 10.34 -13.39
N ASN A 86 22.95 10.99 -12.97
CA ASN A 86 22.03 10.45 -11.97
C ASN A 86 20.96 9.57 -12.61
N ILE A 87 20.53 8.51 -11.91
CA ILE A 87 19.47 7.62 -12.39
C ILE A 87 18.14 8.39 -12.53
N VAL A 88 17.56 8.33 -13.71
CA VAL A 88 16.25 8.92 -14.02
C VAL A 88 15.15 7.92 -13.69
N ILE A 89 14.42 8.22 -12.62
CA ILE A 89 13.22 7.49 -12.22
C ILE A 89 12.00 8.07 -12.94
N SER A 90 11.18 7.18 -13.49
CA SER A 90 9.95 7.50 -14.20
C SER A 90 8.72 7.24 -13.33
N ALA A 91 7.60 7.83 -13.74
CA ALA A 91 6.31 7.51 -13.15
C ALA A 91 5.91 6.10 -13.62
N ALA A 92 5.99 5.13 -12.71
CA ALA A 92 5.54 3.76 -12.94
C ALA A 92 4.11 3.61 -12.40
N HIS A 93 3.28 2.80 -13.06
CA HIS A 93 1.92 2.51 -12.64
C HIS A 93 1.87 1.17 -11.92
N SER A 94 1.39 1.14 -10.67
CA SER A 94 1.16 -0.13 -9.96
C SER A 94 -0.07 -0.89 -10.49
N LEU A 95 -0.95 -0.20 -11.23
CA LEU A 95 -2.00 -0.79 -12.03
C LEU A 95 -1.94 -0.20 -13.44
N GLN A 96 -1.72 -1.05 -14.45
CA GLN A 96 -1.41 -0.59 -15.80
C GLN A 96 -2.45 0.39 -16.37
N ASN A 97 -1.97 1.56 -16.82
CA ASN A 97 -2.81 2.64 -17.34
C ASN A 97 -3.63 2.27 -18.59
N ASN A 98 -3.01 1.57 -19.56
CA ASN A 98 -3.66 1.12 -20.80
C ASN A 98 -4.16 -0.33 -20.74
N GLY A 99 -4.23 -0.90 -19.53
CA GLY A 99 -4.83 -2.20 -19.26
C GLY A 99 -5.93 -2.03 -18.21
N ILE A 100 -5.64 -2.49 -16.99
CA ILE A 100 -6.59 -2.52 -15.86
C ILE A 100 -7.28 -1.16 -15.63
N LEU A 101 -6.53 -0.06 -15.55
CA LEU A 101 -7.13 1.25 -15.28
C LEU A 101 -8.02 1.73 -16.42
N SER A 102 -7.64 1.52 -17.69
CA SER A 102 -8.49 1.89 -18.82
C SER A 102 -9.78 1.08 -18.87
N THR A 103 -9.79 -0.15 -18.36
CA THR A 103 -10.98 -1.02 -18.28
C THR A 103 -12.01 -0.52 -17.27
N ILE A 104 -11.56 0.12 -16.19
CA ILE A 104 -12.45 0.65 -15.14
C ILE A 104 -12.69 2.16 -15.26
N ALA A 105 -11.92 2.87 -16.07
CA ALA A 105 -12.02 4.32 -16.20
C ALA A 105 -13.31 4.77 -16.87
N GLU A 106 -13.86 5.88 -16.38
CA GLU A 106 -14.98 6.58 -16.99
C GLU A 106 -14.56 8.00 -17.38
N HIS A 107 -14.75 8.34 -18.65
CA HIS A 107 -14.26 9.60 -19.22
C HIS A 107 -12.77 9.86 -18.89
N GLY A 108 -11.95 8.80 -18.89
CA GLY A 108 -10.51 8.87 -18.58
C GLY A 108 -10.16 9.03 -17.10
N HIS A 109 -11.11 8.84 -16.18
CA HIS A 109 -10.90 8.99 -14.74
C HIS A 109 -11.34 7.75 -13.96
N VAL A 110 -10.71 7.54 -12.81
CA VAL A 110 -11.06 6.53 -11.80
C VAL A 110 -11.31 7.22 -10.46
N MET A 111 -11.88 6.49 -9.51
CA MET A 111 -12.04 6.93 -8.12
C MET A 111 -11.15 6.11 -7.20
N SER A 112 -10.70 6.71 -6.10
CA SER A 112 -10.03 6.05 -4.96
C SER A 112 -10.55 6.68 -3.66
N TYR A 113 -10.24 6.07 -2.53
CA TYR A 113 -10.29 6.75 -1.24
C TYR A 113 -9.13 7.75 -1.15
N ALA A 114 -9.39 8.93 -0.59
CA ALA A 114 -8.35 9.82 -0.09
C ALA A 114 -8.68 10.21 1.35
N PHE A 115 -7.66 10.19 2.21
CA PHE A 115 -7.78 10.72 3.55
C PHE A 115 -7.66 12.24 3.49
N ASP A 116 -8.72 12.96 3.87
CA ASP A 116 -8.66 14.39 4.13
C ASP A 116 -9.32 14.66 5.49
N LYS A 117 -8.61 15.34 6.39
CA LYS A 117 -9.14 15.82 7.70
C LYS A 117 -9.83 14.76 8.57
N SER A 118 -9.26 13.56 8.64
CA SER A 118 -9.84 12.43 9.37
C SER A 118 -11.15 11.91 8.78
N GLU A 119 -11.46 12.24 7.53
CA GLU A 119 -12.55 11.67 6.74
C GLU A 119 -11.96 10.94 5.51
N ILE A 120 -12.69 9.95 5.01
CA ILE A 120 -12.43 9.38 3.69
C ILE A 120 -13.35 10.07 2.70
N GLU A 121 -12.75 10.83 1.77
CA GLU A 121 -13.47 11.38 0.64
C GLU A 121 -13.11 10.63 -0.65
N GLY A 122 -14.09 10.54 -1.55
CA GLY A 122 -13.86 10.01 -2.88
C GLY A 122 -12.96 10.94 -3.71
N SER A 123 -11.78 10.46 -4.08
CA SER A 123 -10.84 11.19 -4.92
C SER A 123 -10.96 10.78 -6.38
N ARG A 124 -11.30 11.74 -7.24
CA ARG A 124 -11.38 11.54 -8.69
C ARG A 124 -10.02 11.81 -9.33
N LEU A 125 -9.43 10.77 -9.90
CA LEU A 125 -8.08 10.81 -10.45
C LEU A 125 -8.13 10.55 -11.96
N GLY A 126 -7.38 11.34 -12.74
CA GLY A 126 -7.13 11.00 -14.13
C GLY A 126 -6.33 9.69 -14.21
N ARG A 127 -6.69 8.77 -15.10
CA ARG A 127 -6.05 7.45 -15.19
C ARG A 127 -4.53 7.50 -15.37
N ASN A 128 -4.03 8.56 -16.01
CA ASN A 128 -2.60 8.79 -16.20
C ASN A 128 -1.88 9.10 -14.88
N LEU A 129 -2.57 9.58 -13.85
CA LEU A 129 -2.02 9.92 -12.53
C LEU A 129 -2.34 8.88 -11.45
N ALA A 130 -3.43 8.13 -11.63
CA ALA A 130 -3.81 7.05 -10.73
C ALA A 130 -2.70 5.99 -10.67
N SER A 131 -2.45 5.43 -9.49
CA SER A 131 -1.47 4.35 -9.25
C SER A 131 0.00 4.69 -9.54
N ILE A 132 0.34 5.97 -9.78
CA ILE A 132 1.74 6.38 -9.97
C ILE A 132 2.53 6.18 -8.68
N PHE A 133 3.69 5.55 -8.80
CA PHE A 133 4.76 5.55 -7.82
C PHE A 133 6.12 5.68 -8.52
N TRP A 134 7.13 6.18 -7.82
CA TRP A 134 8.46 6.49 -8.40
C TRP A 134 9.47 5.39 -8.08
N GLY A 135 9.12 4.16 -8.45
CA GLY A 135 9.90 2.95 -8.11
C GLY A 135 10.69 2.33 -9.25
N PHE A 136 10.58 2.83 -10.48
CA PHE A 136 11.31 2.25 -11.62
C PHE A 136 11.80 3.34 -12.58
N CYS A 137 12.90 3.06 -13.29
CA CYS A 137 13.25 3.81 -14.48
C CYS A 137 12.51 3.22 -15.69
N ASN A 138 12.32 4.01 -16.76
CA ASN A 138 11.58 3.55 -17.95
C ASN A 138 12.10 2.23 -18.54
N LYS A 139 13.41 1.96 -18.38
CA LYS A 139 14.03 0.74 -18.90
C LYS A 139 13.67 -0.49 -18.07
N HIS A 140 13.71 -0.40 -16.75
CA HIS A 140 13.45 -1.55 -15.87
C HIS A 140 11.97 -1.76 -15.55
N ASP A 141 11.12 -0.75 -15.74
CA ASP A 141 9.66 -0.92 -15.65
C ASP A 141 9.15 -1.98 -16.65
N ALA A 142 9.89 -2.21 -17.74
CA ALA A 142 9.61 -3.25 -18.74
C ALA A 142 9.59 -4.68 -18.19
N ILE A 143 10.12 -4.95 -16.99
CA ILE A 143 10.03 -6.27 -16.35
C ILE A 143 8.57 -6.76 -16.23
N PHE A 144 7.62 -5.84 -16.14
CA PHE A 144 6.20 -6.17 -16.00
C PHE A 144 5.47 -6.38 -17.33
N TYR A 145 6.16 -6.26 -18.47
CA TYR A 145 5.57 -6.51 -19.78
C TYR A 145 4.72 -7.81 -19.85
N PRO A 146 5.15 -8.96 -19.27
CA PRO A 146 4.37 -10.19 -19.31
C PRO A 146 2.97 -10.11 -18.67
N ILE A 147 2.76 -9.24 -17.69
CA ILE A 147 1.44 -9.03 -17.02
C ILE A 147 0.68 -7.83 -17.60
N GLU A 148 1.30 -7.05 -18.48
CA GLU A 148 0.71 -5.83 -19.05
C GLU A 148 0.18 -6.00 -20.48
N THR A 149 0.78 -6.88 -21.27
CA THR A 149 0.39 -7.04 -22.68
C THR A 149 -0.29 -8.36 -22.98
N ASN A 150 -0.29 -9.28 -22.03
CA ASN A 150 -0.84 -10.62 -22.21
C ASN A 150 -2.03 -10.85 -21.28
N PRO A 151 -3.04 -11.61 -21.71
CA PRO A 151 -4.07 -12.12 -20.81
C PRO A 151 -3.43 -12.90 -19.65
N TYR A 152 -4.06 -12.83 -18.48
CA TYR A 152 -3.65 -13.64 -17.34
C TYR A 152 -4.00 -15.11 -17.60
N ASN A 153 -2.97 -15.96 -17.63
CA ASN A 153 -3.06 -17.40 -17.87
C ASN A 153 -2.50 -18.20 -16.68
N ASN A 154 -2.35 -17.56 -15.51
CA ASN A 154 -1.85 -18.19 -14.29
C ASN A 154 -0.48 -18.88 -14.47
N THR A 155 0.43 -18.25 -15.22
CA THR A 155 1.81 -18.74 -15.33
C THR A 155 2.62 -18.34 -14.10
N ALA A 156 3.68 -19.11 -13.77
CA ALA A 156 4.56 -18.79 -12.65
C ALA A 156 5.15 -17.37 -12.76
N GLU A 157 5.55 -16.95 -13.98
CA GLU A 157 6.06 -15.61 -14.24
C GLU A 157 5.00 -14.52 -13.99
N GLN A 158 3.76 -14.71 -14.45
CA GLN A 158 2.70 -13.72 -14.22
C GLN A 158 2.36 -13.58 -12.74
N ASN A 159 2.22 -14.72 -12.05
CA ASN A 159 1.98 -14.77 -10.61
C ASN A 159 3.08 -14.06 -9.82
N PHE A 160 4.34 -14.35 -10.16
CA PHE A 160 5.49 -13.69 -9.58
C PHE A 160 5.46 -12.17 -9.81
N LEU A 161 5.19 -11.72 -11.03
CA LEU A 161 5.22 -10.30 -11.38
C LEU A 161 4.07 -9.51 -10.73
N PHE A 162 2.87 -10.09 -10.57
CA PHE A 162 1.80 -9.47 -9.79
C PHE A 162 2.19 -9.32 -8.31
N ALA A 163 2.74 -10.38 -7.71
CA ALA A 163 3.22 -10.34 -6.33
C ALA A 163 4.37 -9.32 -6.14
N TYR A 164 5.35 -9.31 -7.04
CA TYR A 164 6.47 -8.36 -7.02
C TYR A 164 5.99 -6.92 -7.17
N ARG A 165 5.03 -6.65 -8.06
CA ARG A 165 4.45 -5.31 -8.22
C ARG A 165 3.74 -4.84 -6.95
N ALA A 166 2.97 -5.73 -6.33
CA ALA A 166 2.27 -5.47 -5.06
C ALA A 166 3.27 -5.17 -3.92
N PHE A 167 4.31 -5.99 -3.79
CA PHE A 167 5.39 -5.78 -2.82
C PHE A 167 6.07 -4.41 -3.01
N VAL A 168 6.47 -4.09 -4.25
CA VAL A 168 7.22 -2.86 -4.52
C VAL A 168 6.37 -1.62 -4.28
N VAL A 169 5.08 -1.62 -4.67
CA VAL A 169 4.22 -0.44 -4.44
C VAL A 169 3.99 -0.21 -2.95
N SER A 170 3.65 -1.26 -2.18
CA SER A 170 3.45 -1.16 -0.73
C SER A 170 4.73 -0.72 -0.03
N SER A 171 5.87 -1.34 -0.36
CA SER A 171 7.17 -1.01 0.25
C SER A 171 7.62 0.41 -0.11
N HIS A 172 7.42 0.84 -1.36
CA HIS A 172 7.80 2.20 -1.77
C HIS A 172 6.94 3.27 -1.09
N LYS A 173 5.63 3.04 -0.96
CA LYS A 173 4.75 3.92 -0.18
C LYS A 173 5.13 3.95 1.30
N LYS A 174 5.47 2.80 1.88
CA LYS A 174 6.01 2.75 3.25
C LYS A 174 7.28 3.60 3.40
N LEU A 175 8.22 3.53 2.45
CA LEU A 175 9.43 4.36 2.47
C LEU A 175 9.15 5.85 2.26
N GLU A 176 8.22 6.21 1.37
CA GLU A 176 7.77 7.61 1.19
C GLU A 176 7.30 8.19 2.54
N VAL A 177 6.41 7.47 3.23
CA VAL A 177 5.82 7.89 4.50
C VAL A 177 6.82 7.81 5.66
N SER A 178 7.79 6.89 5.61
CA SER A 178 8.81 6.74 6.65
C SER A 178 9.74 7.94 6.78
N THR A 179 9.74 8.85 5.81
CA THR A 179 10.49 10.12 5.91
C THR A 179 9.92 11.07 6.97
N TRP A 180 8.65 10.90 7.37
CA TRP A 180 7.99 11.67 8.42
C TRP A 180 7.16 10.83 9.42
N ILE A 181 7.20 9.50 9.34
CA ILE A 181 6.63 8.58 10.35
C ILE A 181 7.68 7.54 10.71
N ASN A 182 8.00 7.40 12.00
CA ASN A 182 8.91 6.37 12.46
C ASN A 182 8.15 5.06 12.70
N TYR A 183 8.28 4.07 11.81
CA TYR A 183 7.67 2.74 12.00
C TYR A 183 8.54 1.76 12.80
N GLY A 184 9.75 2.16 13.21
CA GLY A 184 10.73 1.30 13.87
C GLY A 184 11.57 0.46 12.90
N GLU A 185 12.70 -0.06 13.40
CA GLU A 185 13.70 -0.78 12.59
C GLU A 185 13.15 -2.05 11.92
N GLN A 186 12.17 -2.71 12.56
CA GLN A 186 11.56 -3.93 12.02
C GLN A 186 10.95 -3.69 10.62
N SER A 187 10.27 -2.55 10.41
CA SER A 187 9.63 -2.25 9.14
C SER A 187 10.63 -2.11 7.99
N GLU A 188 11.84 -1.60 8.25
CA GLU A 188 12.89 -1.53 7.23
C GLU A 188 13.49 -2.91 6.96
N ASN A 189 13.70 -3.69 8.02
CA ASN A 189 14.19 -5.06 7.91
C ASN A 189 13.21 -5.94 7.12
N ASP A 190 11.90 -5.83 7.36
CA ASP A 190 10.86 -6.56 6.61
C ASP A 190 10.96 -6.28 5.11
N ILE A 191 11.06 -5.01 4.71
CA ILE A 191 11.24 -4.61 3.31
C ILE A 191 12.52 -5.22 2.74
N LEU A 192 13.64 -5.14 3.48
CA LEU A 192 14.94 -5.63 3.01
C LEU A 192 14.95 -7.16 2.83
N GLN A 193 14.43 -7.92 3.79
CA GLN A 193 14.43 -9.39 3.70
C GLN A 193 13.47 -9.90 2.63
N ASN A 194 12.26 -9.34 2.55
CA ASN A 194 11.32 -9.68 1.47
C ASN A 194 11.90 -9.32 0.09
N LYS A 195 12.58 -8.17 -0.03
CA LYS A 195 13.24 -7.75 -1.28
C LYS A 195 14.30 -8.75 -1.74
N LYS A 196 15.14 -9.29 -0.84
CA LYS A 196 16.19 -10.27 -1.21
C LYS A 196 15.61 -11.47 -1.95
N ILE A 197 14.47 -11.99 -1.48
CA ILE A 197 13.81 -13.15 -2.11
C ILE A 197 13.35 -12.80 -3.53
N PHE A 198 12.72 -11.64 -3.72
CA PHE A 198 12.32 -11.17 -5.05
C PHE A 198 13.51 -10.90 -5.97
N ASP A 199 14.56 -10.26 -5.46
CA ASP A 199 15.77 -9.92 -6.21
C ASP A 199 16.47 -11.19 -6.71
N ASP A 200 16.69 -12.16 -5.83
CA ASP A 200 17.29 -13.45 -6.18
C ASP A 200 16.44 -14.17 -7.23
N ALA A 201 15.11 -14.13 -7.09
CA ALA A 201 14.19 -14.74 -8.06
C ALA A 201 14.24 -14.06 -9.43
N ILE A 202 14.33 -12.73 -9.50
CA ILE A 202 14.48 -11.98 -10.76
C ILE A 202 15.81 -12.30 -11.43
N LEU A 203 16.91 -12.23 -10.69
CA LEU A 203 18.27 -12.47 -11.21
C LEU A 203 18.43 -13.89 -11.76
N ASN A 204 17.84 -14.87 -11.09
CA ASN A 204 17.91 -16.29 -11.49
C ASN A 204 16.73 -16.74 -12.36
N LYS A 205 15.77 -15.86 -12.67
CA LYS A 205 14.51 -16.18 -13.35
C LYS A 205 13.75 -17.35 -12.71
N ASN A 206 13.83 -17.45 -11.38
CA ASN A 206 13.17 -18.49 -10.59
C ASN A 206 11.83 -17.98 -10.07
N TYR A 207 10.81 -18.02 -10.91
CA TYR A 207 9.48 -17.49 -10.55
C TYR A 207 8.63 -18.46 -9.72
N SER A 208 9.09 -19.70 -9.50
CA SER A 208 8.37 -20.66 -8.65
C SER A 208 8.47 -20.37 -7.15
N VAL A 209 9.19 -19.31 -6.75
CA VAL A 209 9.24 -18.84 -5.37
C VAL A 209 7.91 -18.26 -4.89
N ILE A 210 6.97 -17.95 -5.80
CA ILE A 210 5.62 -17.48 -5.47
C ILE A 210 4.61 -18.59 -5.72
N LYS A 211 3.72 -18.80 -4.73
CA LYS A 211 2.46 -19.50 -4.93
C LYS A 211 1.35 -18.48 -5.06
N THR A 212 0.38 -18.78 -5.92
CA THR A 212 -0.82 -17.97 -6.10
C THR A 212 -2.03 -18.87 -6.14
N GLU A 213 -3.01 -18.54 -5.31
CA GLU A 213 -4.34 -19.10 -5.35
C GLU A 213 -5.27 -18.08 -6.00
N VAL A 214 -5.97 -18.51 -7.05
CA VAL A 214 -6.86 -17.64 -7.84
C VAL A 214 -8.30 -17.88 -7.43
N ILE A 215 -8.96 -16.81 -7.02
CA ILE A 215 -10.40 -16.76 -6.82
C ILE A 215 -11.01 -16.06 -8.03
N GLU A 216 -11.93 -16.75 -8.70
CA GLU A 216 -12.65 -16.21 -9.86
C GLU A 216 -14.07 -15.80 -9.43
N LEU A 217 -14.42 -14.54 -9.68
CA LEU A 217 -15.77 -14.03 -9.55
C LEU A 217 -16.41 -14.01 -10.94
N GLU A 218 -17.59 -14.62 -11.06
CA GLU A 218 -18.31 -14.82 -12.34
C GLU A 218 -18.85 -13.53 -12.98
N LEU A 219 -18.69 -12.39 -12.31
CA LEU A 219 -19.13 -11.09 -12.79
C LEU A 219 -17.95 -10.12 -12.89
N PHE A 220 -18.12 -9.15 -13.79
CA PHE A 220 -17.23 -8.01 -13.92
C PHE A 220 -17.53 -7.02 -12.80
N TYR A 221 -16.55 -6.78 -11.95
CA TYR A 221 -16.53 -5.68 -10.99
C TYR A 221 -15.46 -4.68 -11.40
N PRO A 222 -15.80 -3.40 -11.62
CA PRO A 222 -14.86 -2.39 -12.05
C PRO A 222 -14.04 -1.85 -10.87
N ILE A 223 -13.30 -2.75 -10.23
CA ILE A 223 -12.47 -2.54 -9.06
C ILE A 223 -11.08 -3.04 -9.41
N ALA A 224 -10.04 -2.29 -9.05
CA ALA A 224 -8.66 -2.68 -9.26
C ALA A 224 -7.85 -2.46 -7.99
N VAL A 225 -7.11 -3.48 -7.56
CA VAL A 225 -6.31 -3.47 -6.31
C VAL A 225 -4.97 -4.12 -6.57
N SER A 226 -3.91 -3.58 -5.97
CA SER A 226 -2.61 -4.23 -5.88
C SER A 226 -1.94 -3.82 -4.57
N SER A 227 -1.77 -4.74 -3.63
CA SER A 227 -1.20 -4.44 -2.30
C SER A 227 -0.51 -5.66 -1.68
N SER A 228 0.41 -5.42 -0.76
CA SER A 228 1.00 -6.42 0.14
C SER A 228 0.85 -6.02 1.60
N PHE A 229 0.68 -7.03 2.47
CA PHE A 229 0.60 -6.90 3.93
C PHE A 229 0.72 -8.29 4.58
N TYR A 230 1.01 -8.36 5.87
CA TYR A 230 1.01 -9.59 6.66
C TYR A 230 -0.30 -9.77 7.45
N LEU A 231 -0.52 -10.95 8.01
CA LEU A 231 -1.67 -11.28 8.85
C LEU A 231 -1.18 -11.83 10.20
N ASP A 232 -1.58 -11.20 11.30
CA ASP A 232 -1.37 -11.70 12.68
C ASP A 232 -2.19 -12.98 12.94
N TYR A 233 -3.39 -13.08 12.35
CA TYR A 233 -4.28 -14.25 12.49
C TYR A 233 -4.76 -14.74 11.14
N ASP A 234 -4.90 -16.05 10.99
CA ASP A 234 -5.61 -16.66 9.86
C ASP A 234 -7.12 -16.41 9.96
N PHE A 235 -7.86 -16.80 8.93
CA PHE A 235 -9.30 -16.53 8.84
C PHE A 235 -10.17 -17.44 9.71
N ASN A 236 -9.54 -18.38 10.44
CA ASN A 236 -10.14 -19.18 11.49
C ASN A 236 -9.77 -18.69 12.90
N GLY A 237 -9.01 -17.58 13.00
CA GLY A 237 -8.61 -16.95 14.25
C GLY A 237 -7.39 -17.59 14.91
N ASN A 238 -6.62 -18.41 14.20
CA ASN A 238 -5.36 -18.95 14.69
C ASN A 238 -4.24 -17.92 14.49
N LEU A 239 -3.40 -17.73 15.50
CA LEU A 239 -2.22 -16.87 15.41
C LEU A 239 -1.27 -17.39 14.32
N ILE A 240 -0.76 -16.50 13.49
CA ILE A 240 0.27 -16.78 12.50
C ILE A 240 1.64 -16.52 13.14
N PRO A 241 2.47 -17.55 13.35
CA PRO A 241 3.75 -17.40 14.02
C PRO A 241 4.80 -16.87 13.03
N HIS A 242 4.82 -15.56 12.84
CA HIS A 242 5.84 -14.89 12.02
C HIS A 242 7.26 -15.13 12.55
N SER A 243 8.23 -15.12 11.64
CA SER A 243 9.64 -15.20 12.04
C SER A 243 10.15 -13.88 12.62
N ASP A 244 11.21 -13.94 13.42
CA ASP A 244 11.92 -12.74 13.88
C ASP A 244 12.67 -12.04 12.73
N ASP A 245 12.97 -12.78 11.66
CA ASP A 245 13.76 -12.28 10.52
C ASP A 245 12.96 -11.30 9.66
N ARG A 246 11.67 -11.54 9.44
CA ARG A 246 10.77 -10.65 8.70
C ARG A 246 9.31 -10.99 8.97
N MET A 247 8.43 -10.03 8.75
CA MET A 247 7.02 -10.32 8.50
C MET A 247 6.86 -11.01 7.14
N GLU A 248 6.26 -12.19 7.16
CA GLU A 248 5.86 -12.92 5.96
C GLU A 248 4.60 -12.29 5.37
N ASP A 249 4.74 -11.59 4.23
CA ASP A 249 3.60 -10.93 3.59
C ASP A 249 2.77 -11.89 2.72
N ILE A 250 1.49 -11.56 2.57
CA ILE A 250 0.67 -11.94 1.42
C ILE A 250 0.62 -10.79 0.41
N TYR A 251 0.47 -11.16 -0.87
CA TYR A 251 0.37 -10.24 -2.00
C TYR A 251 -0.96 -10.43 -2.68
N ILE A 252 -1.80 -9.40 -2.67
CA ILE A 252 -3.13 -9.46 -3.27
C ILE A 252 -3.24 -8.58 -4.50
N THR A 253 -3.95 -9.07 -5.50
CA THR A 253 -4.31 -8.29 -6.69
C THR A 253 -5.74 -8.62 -7.10
N LEU A 254 -6.57 -7.60 -7.28
CA LEU A 254 -7.93 -7.74 -7.78
C LEU A 254 -8.04 -6.96 -9.08
N PHE A 255 -8.56 -7.56 -10.15
CA PHE A 255 -8.81 -6.84 -11.40
C PHE A 255 -9.88 -7.51 -12.26
N PRO A 256 -10.69 -6.73 -13.02
CA PRO A 256 -11.56 -7.27 -14.03
C PRO A 256 -10.77 -7.73 -15.25
N THR A 257 -11.27 -8.79 -15.88
CA THR A 257 -10.75 -9.38 -17.11
C THR A 257 -11.62 -9.01 -18.31
N ALA A 258 -11.06 -9.20 -19.51
CA ALA A 258 -11.80 -8.99 -20.76
C ALA A 258 -13.01 -9.95 -20.95
N ASN A 259 -13.08 -11.04 -20.18
CA ASN A 259 -14.13 -12.06 -20.29
C ASN A 259 -15.31 -11.82 -19.33
N ASN A 260 -15.52 -10.58 -18.88
CA ASN A 260 -16.57 -10.21 -17.92
C ASN A 260 -16.50 -10.94 -16.57
N LYS A 261 -15.29 -11.33 -16.15
CA LYS A 261 -15.01 -11.91 -14.83
C LYS A 261 -14.05 -11.01 -14.06
N THR A 262 -14.05 -11.11 -12.74
CA THR A 262 -13.06 -10.46 -11.88
C THR A 262 -12.22 -11.52 -11.20
N LEU A 263 -10.89 -11.36 -11.25
CA LEU A 263 -9.96 -12.26 -10.58
C LEU A 263 -9.44 -11.61 -9.30
N PHE A 264 -9.35 -12.40 -8.25
CA PHE A 264 -8.67 -12.07 -7.01
C PHE A 264 -7.54 -13.06 -6.80
N LEU A 265 -6.31 -12.57 -6.90
CA LEU A 265 -5.09 -13.32 -6.76
C LEU A 265 -4.61 -13.15 -5.32
N VAL A 266 -4.44 -14.25 -4.60
CA VAL A 266 -3.81 -14.27 -3.28
C VAL A 266 -2.51 -15.02 -3.42
N SER A 267 -1.39 -14.33 -3.23
CA SER A 267 -0.06 -14.89 -3.41
C SER A 267 0.77 -14.78 -2.14
N TYR A 268 1.73 -15.69 -1.99
CA TYR A 268 2.70 -15.71 -0.90
C TYR A 268 3.97 -16.43 -1.37
N PHE A 269 5.08 -16.29 -0.66
CA PHE A 269 6.26 -17.06 -0.99
C PHE A 269 6.05 -18.55 -0.68
N GLU A 270 6.57 -19.42 -1.54
CA GLU A 270 6.46 -20.88 -1.37
C GLU A 270 7.07 -21.35 -0.04
N GLN A 271 8.14 -20.70 0.43
CA GLN A 271 8.73 -21.00 1.74
C GLN A 271 7.78 -20.68 2.91
N ASP A 272 6.83 -19.74 2.72
CA ASP A 272 5.83 -19.31 3.70
C ASP A 272 4.51 -20.10 3.57
N SER A 273 4.48 -21.10 2.68
CA SER A 273 3.30 -21.95 2.44
C SER A 273 2.77 -22.63 3.72
N HIS A 274 3.65 -22.90 4.69
CA HIS A 274 3.25 -23.44 5.98
C HIS A 274 2.33 -22.51 6.79
N LEU A 275 2.40 -21.20 6.57
CA LEU A 275 1.53 -20.18 7.17
C LEU A 275 0.25 -19.98 6.34
N TYR A 276 0.38 -19.93 5.01
CA TYR A 276 -0.65 -19.32 4.15
C TYR A 276 -1.43 -20.26 3.23
N LYS A 277 -1.00 -21.53 3.06
CA LYS A 277 -1.62 -22.47 2.10
C LYS A 277 -3.12 -22.74 2.28
N ASN A 278 -3.67 -22.40 3.45
CA ASN A 278 -5.08 -22.65 3.77
C ASN A 278 -5.94 -21.39 3.66
N LEU A 279 -5.37 -20.19 3.49
CA LEU A 279 -6.13 -18.93 3.55
C LEU A 279 -7.30 -18.89 2.57
N VAL A 280 -7.08 -19.22 1.30
CA VAL A 280 -8.16 -19.20 0.29
C VAL A 280 -9.19 -20.31 0.54
N THR A 281 -8.77 -21.45 1.12
CA THR A 281 -9.71 -22.50 1.52
C THR A 281 -10.60 -22.01 2.66
N GLN A 282 -10.03 -21.35 3.67
CA GLN A 282 -10.78 -20.75 4.78
C GLN A 282 -11.78 -19.68 4.29
N LEU A 283 -11.39 -18.83 3.34
CA LEU A 283 -12.31 -17.85 2.73
C LEU A 283 -13.50 -18.52 2.02
N LYS A 284 -13.26 -19.62 1.30
CA LYS A 284 -14.32 -20.35 0.58
C LYS A 284 -15.28 -21.06 1.53
N GLU A 285 -14.78 -21.59 2.65
CA GLU A 285 -15.59 -22.29 3.66
C GLU A 285 -16.57 -21.36 4.41
N ARG A 286 -16.27 -20.06 4.47
CA ARG A 286 -17.13 -19.06 5.12
C ARG A 286 -18.40 -18.70 4.33
N ASP A 287 -18.48 -19.07 3.05
CA ASP A 287 -19.60 -18.77 2.14
C ASP A 287 -19.99 -17.27 2.09
N ASN A 288 -19.02 -16.37 2.31
CA ASN A 288 -19.21 -14.91 2.30
C ASN A 288 -18.09 -14.17 1.57
N LEU A 289 -17.57 -14.78 0.51
CA LEU A 289 -16.35 -14.40 -0.18
C LEU A 289 -16.29 -12.92 -0.60
N LYS A 290 -17.39 -12.35 -1.11
CA LYS A 290 -17.45 -10.93 -1.50
C LYS A 290 -17.24 -10.00 -0.30
N SER A 291 -17.89 -10.29 0.83
CA SER A 291 -17.72 -9.53 2.08
C SER A 291 -16.29 -9.67 2.60
N ASP A 292 -15.77 -10.90 2.64
CA ASP A 292 -14.43 -11.15 3.17
C ASP A 292 -13.36 -10.43 2.32
N ILE A 293 -13.46 -10.49 0.99
CA ILE A 293 -12.57 -9.73 0.08
C ILE A 293 -12.72 -8.22 0.28
N SER A 294 -13.95 -7.72 0.46
CA SER A 294 -14.19 -6.29 0.70
C SER A 294 -13.48 -5.81 1.96
N ILE A 295 -13.54 -6.60 3.02
CA ILE A 295 -12.91 -6.29 4.29
C ILE A 295 -11.39 -6.35 4.20
N LEU A 296 -10.82 -7.36 3.54
CA LEU A 296 -9.37 -7.44 3.29
C LEU A 296 -8.86 -6.21 2.54
N ILE A 297 -9.59 -5.78 1.51
CA ILE A 297 -9.22 -4.60 0.71
C ILE A 297 -9.39 -3.32 1.52
N ALA A 298 -10.54 -3.14 2.18
CA ALA A 298 -10.83 -1.94 2.95
C ALA A 298 -9.87 -1.73 4.13
N ALA A 299 -9.49 -2.80 4.82
CA ALA A 299 -8.60 -2.75 5.98
C ALA A 299 -7.13 -2.50 5.62
N HIS A 300 -6.64 -3.02 4.48
CA HIS A 300 -5.19 -3.12 4.25
C HIS A 300 -4.71 -2.50 2.93
N THR A 301 -5.59 -1.87 2.14
CA THR A 301 -5.21 -1.40 0.81
C THR A 301 -5.55 0.06 0.58
N GLU A 302 -4.50 0.86 0.38
CA GLU A 302 -4.63 2.23 -0.13
C GLU A 302 -4.61 2.26 -1.66
N ASN A 303 -3.95 1.29 -2.30
CA ASN A 303 -3.80 1.20 -3.75
C ASN A 303 -5.00 0.47 -4.38
N VAL A 304 -6.18 1.08 -4.21
CA VAL A 304 -7.48 0.59 -4.68
C VAL A 304 -8.16 1.63 -5.55
N TYR A 305 -8.71 1.21 -6.68
CA TYR A 305 -9.37 2.09 -7.65
C TYR A 305 -10.68 1.50 -8.12
N PHE A 306 -11.62 2.39 -8.37
CA PHE A 306 -12.98 2.07 -8.78
C PHE A 306 -13.36 2.85 -10.03
N ASN A 307 -14.27 2.29 -10.81
CA ASN A 307 -15.03 3.10 -11.77
C ASN A 307 -15.81 4.22 -11.05
N PRO A 308 -15.88 5.45 -11.60
CA PRO A 308 -16.57 6.56 -10.96
C PRO A 308 -18.07 6.37 -10.67
N ILE A 309 -18.89 5.91 -11.64
CA ILE A 309 -20.30 5.58 -11.37
C ILE A 309 -20.41 4.47 -10.32
N TYR A 310 -19.58 3.44 -10.42
CA TYR A 310 -19.59 2.32 -9.48
C TYR A 310 -19.28 2.78 -8.05
N TYR A 311 -18.25 3.61 -7.89
CA TYR A 311 -17.88 4.20 -6.62
C TYR A 311 -19.05 4.96 -6.00
N LYS A 312 -19.69 5.84 -6.78
CA LYS A 312 -20.83 6.64 -6.29
C LYS A 312 -22.07 5.82 -5.96
N THR A 313 -22.24 4.67 -6.60
CA THR A 313 -23.42 3.82 -6.40
C THR A 313 -23.24 2.88 -5.21
N PHE A 314 -22.05 2.28 -5.05
CA PHE A 314 -21.85 1.17 -4.11
C PHE A 314 -20.85 1.46 -3.00
N ILE A 315 -19.91 2.39 -3.21
CA ILE A 315 -18.76 2.56 -2.32
C ILE A 315 -18.89 3.78 -1.42
N ASP A 316 -19.36 4.91 -1.96
CA ASP A 316 -19.45 6.21 -1.26
C ASP A 316 -20.21 6.10 0.08
N GLN A 317 -21.24 5.24 0.12
CA GLN A 317 -22.04 4.97 1.32
C GLN A 317 -21.26 4.32 2.47
N HIS A 318 -20.12 3.69 2.19
CA HIS A 318 -19.30 2.98 3.19
C HIS A 318 -18.13 3.84 3.71
N SER A 319 -18.01 5.10 3.31
CA SER A 319 -16.81 5.92 3.60
C SER A 319 -16.49 6.02 5.09
N GLU A 320 -17.49 6.26 5.96
CA GLU A 320 -17.29 6.31 7.42
C GLU A 320 -16.88 4.95 8.00
N ASP A 321 -17.42 3.87 7.46
CA ASP A 321 -17.18 2.51 7.96
C ASP A 321 -15.81 1.98 7.52
N ILE A 322 -15.39 2.30 6.30
CA ILE A 322 -14.02 2.05 5.82
C ILE A 322 -13.03 2.83 6.69
N LEU A 323 -13.34 4.09 7.03
CA LEU A 323 -12.50 4.90 7.90
C LEU A 323 -12.32 4.26 9.29
N LYS A 324 -13.42 3.81 9.92
CA LYS A 324 -13.36 3.09 11.21
C LYS A 324 -12.48 1.84 11.11
N LEU A 325 -12.69 1.05 10.06
CA LEU A 325 -11.94 -0.18 9.83
C LEU A 325 -10.44 0.11 9.66
N ILE A 326 -10.08 1.13 8.89
CA ILE A 326 -8.68 1.54 8.71
C ILE A 326 -8.08 2.04 10.02
N HIS A 327 -8.81 2.81 10.82
CA HIS A 327 -8.33 3.21 12.15
C HIS A 327 -8.05 2.00 13.05
N GLU A 328 -8.96 1.03 13.10
CA GLU A 328 -8.80 -0.20 13.90
C GLU A 328 -7.62 -1.07 13.42
N THR A 329 -7.38 -1.13 12.11
CA THR A 329 -6.43 -2.07 11.51
C THR A 329 -5.08 -1.47 11.13
N GLN A 330 -4.94 -0.14 11.11
CA GLN A 330 -3.70 0.53 10.71
C GLN A 330 -3.21 1.58 11.71
N PHE A 331 -4.10 2.12 12.56
CA PHE A 331 -3.79 3.25 13.45
C PHE A 331 -4.15 3.01 14.92
N ASP A 332 -4.56 1.79 15.30
CA ASP A 332 -4.70 1.46 16.71
C ASP A 332 -3.30 1.21 17.31
N PHE A 333 -2.96 1.92 18.39
CA PHE A 333 -1.62 1.93 18.97
C PHE A 333 -1.63 1.41 20.40
N ALA A 334 -0.65 0.56 20.70
CA ALA A 334 -0.51 -0.09 21.98
C ALA A 334 -0.52 0.98 23.09
N ARG A 335 -1.50 0.91 23.98
CA ARG A 335 -1.55 1.86 25.10
C ARG A 335 -0.49 1.48 26.12
N ILE A 336 0.39 2.41 26.43
CA ILE A 336 1.45 2.21 27.41
C ILE A 336 0.99 2.81 28.75
N ASP A 337 1.17 2.09 29.85
CA ASP A 337 0.95 2.63 31.20
C ASP A 337 2.04 3.62 31.62
N GLU A 338 1.86 4.28 32.76
CA GLU A 338 2.83 5.22 33.33
C GLU A 338 4.22 4.58 33.60
N ASN A 339 4.33 3.25 33.57
CA ASN A 339 5.56 2.50 33.82
C ASN A 339 6.21 1.97 32.53
N GLY A 340 5.67 2.28 31.36
CA GLY A 340 6.22 1.79 30.09
C GLY A 340 5.72 0.41 29.65
N ASN A 341 4.72 -0.17 30.32
CA ASN A 341 4.18 -1.48 29.94
C ASN A 341 3.03 -1.36 28.94
N VAL A 342 3.01 -2.23 27.93
CA VAL A 342 1.89 -2.38 27.00
C VAL A 342 0.67 -2.94 27.73
N THR A 343 -0.44 -2.20 27.73
CA THR A 343 -1.67 -2.53 28.48
C THR A 343 -2.73 -3.25 27.66
N ASN A 344 -2.65 -3.19 26.32
CA ASN A 344 -3.51 -3.91 25.40
C ASN A 344 -2.67 -4.56 24.28
N ASN A 345 -2.91 -5.84 24.00
CA ASN A 345 -2.39 -6.46 22.78
C ASN A 345 -3.18 -5.90 21.60
N ILE A 346 -2.49 -5.25 20.67
CA ILE A 346 -3.08 -4.73 19.45
C ILE A 346 -2.64 -5.60 18.30
N SER A 347 -3.61 -5.96 17.46
CA SER A 347 -3.40 -6.67 16.22
C SER A 347 -3.95 -5.79 15.12
N LEU A 348 -3.13 -5.56 14.09
CA LEU A 348 -3.52 -4.83 12.88
C LEU A 348 -4.49 -5.66 12.03
N THR A 349 -4.60 -6.96 12.32
CA THR A 349 -5.45 -7.93 11.62
C THR A 349 -6.21 -8.80 12.62
N PRO A 350 -7.08 -8.19 13.45
CA PRO A 350 -7.66 -8.88 14.61
C PRO A 350 -8.51 -10.08 14.19
N ASN A 351 -8.49 -11.18 14.94
CA ASN A 351 -9.14 -12.44 14.55
C ASN A 351 -10.64 -12.37 14.13
N ASN A 352 -11.32 -11.25 14.38
CA ASN A 352 -12.72 -11.02 14.10
C ASN A 352 -12.99 -9.99 12.98
N TYR A 353 -12.00 -9.37 12.32
CA TYR A 353 -12.30 -8.30 11.34
C TYR A 353 -13.10 -8.81 10.14
N LEU A 354 -12.92 -10.08 9.71
CA LEU A 354 -13.77 -10.71 8.69
C LEU A 354 -15.24 -10.90 9.10
N ASN A 355 -15.61 -10.69 10.37
CA ASN A 355 -17.02 -10.69 10.77
C ASN A 355 -17.81 -9.51 10.19
N ASN A 356 -17.11 -8.52 9.60
CA ASN A 356 -17.71 -7.38 8.91
C ASN A 356 -18.77 -6.67 9.75
N ILE A 357 -18.41 -6.28 10.98
CA ILE A 357 -19.33 -5.60 11.92
C ILE A 357 -19.92 -4.31 11.33
N TYR A 358 -19.22 -3.71 10.37
CA TYR A 358 -19.60 -2.49 9.68
C TYR A 358 -20.38 -2.71 8.37
N ASN A 359 -20.62 -3.96 7.96
CA ASN A 359 -21.29 -4.33 6.71
C ASN A 359 -20.69 -3.65 5.46
N VAL A 360 -19.37 -3.45 5.42
CA VAL A 360 -18.65 -2.92 4.25
C VAL A 360 -18.70 -3.95 3.13
N ASN A 361 -19.16 -3.55 1.94
CA ASN A 361 -19.20 -4.42 0.78
C ASN A 361 -18.84 -3.65 -0.50
N PHE A 362 -17.80 -4.12 -1.18
CA PHE A 362 -17.32 -3.53 -2.42
C PHE A 362 -17.99 -4.12 -3.66
N PHE A 363 -18.75 -5.20 -3.52
CA PHE A 363 -19.40 -5.94 -4.62
C PHE A 363 -20.92 -5.70 -4.61
N GLY A 364 -21.34 -4.72 -5.41
CA GLY A 364 -22.68 -4.11 -5.34
C GLY A 364 -23.83 -4.86 -6.00
N TYR A 365 -23.55 -5.92 -6.74
CA TYR A 365 -24.55 -6.76 -7.41
C TYR A 365 -24.11 -8.22 -7.53
#